data_AF-A0A2L0QX42-F1
#
_entry.id   AF-A0A2L0QX42-F1
#
_cell.length_a   1.000
_cell.length_b   1.000
_cell.length_c   1.000
_cell.angle_alpha   90.00
_cell.angle_beta   90.00
_cell.angle_gamma   90.00
#
_symmetry.space_group_name_H-M   'P 1'
#
loop_
_entity.id
_entity.type
_entity.pdbx_description
1 polymer ?
#
loop_
_entity_poly.entity_id
_entity_poly.type
_entity_poly.pdbx_seq_one_letter_code
_entity_poly.pdbx_strand_id
1 'polypeptide(L)'
;MTAPRSQEAPERLTPAQRLRRAANLVNGSTVLGVAVAMAARTDVRSGPRGLVLAGGYSWRLPVAGAFTLGNVVLCRCPADKLAAQPALLSHEEKHCSQYAWCLGLPFLPLYLLSAGWSMLRTGNPGTANIFERHAGLAAGGYPVRPRRRGPSEAEA
;
A
#
# COMPACT_ATOMS: atom_id res chain seq x y z
N MET A 1 -6.65 -31.72 -25.24
CA MET A 1 -6.30 -30.44 -25.88
C MET A 1 -5.89 -29.47 -24.77
N THR A 2 -4.58 -29.32 -24.59
CA THR A 2 -3.99 -28.50 -23.52
C THR A 2 -3.72 -27.12 -24.10
N ALA A 3 -4.44 -26.09 -23.63
CA ALA A 3 -4.20 -24.72 -24.08
C ALA A 3 -2.78 -24.27 -23.69
N PRO A 4 -2.05 -23.55 -24.57
CA PRO A 4 -0.74 -23.03 -24.21
C PRO A 4 -0.92 -21.92 -23.18
N ARG A 5 -0.25 -22.08 -22.02
CA ARG A 5 -0.01 -21.01 -21.04
C ARG A 5 0.71 -19.88 -21.78
N SER A 6 0.02 -18.76 -22.02
CA SER A 6 0.67 -17.52 -22.44
C SER A 6 1.67 -17.12 -21.36
N GLN A 7 2.95 -17.37 -21.62
CA GLN A 7 4.04 -16.80 -20.83
C GLN A 7 4.08 -15.30 -21.17
N GLU A 8 3.48 -14.48 -20.31
CA GLU A 8 3.68 -13.04 -20.36
C GLU A 8 5.19 -12.76 -20.27
N ALA A 9 5.73 -12.05 -21.27
CA ALA A 9 7.12 -11.63 -21.25
C ALA A 9 7.41 -10.87 -19.94
N PRO A 10 8.54 -11.11 -19.25
CA PRO A 10 8.84 -10.46 -17.98
C PRO A 10 8.83 -8.94 -18.20
N GLU A 11 7.91 -8.26 -17.51
CA GLU A 11 7.73 -6.81 -17.60
C GLU A 11 9.08 -6.11 -17.34
N ARG A 12 9.57 -5.36 -18.33
CA ARG A 12 10.82 -4.60 -18.18
C ARG A 12 10.60 -3.45 -17.21
N LEU A 13 11.14 -3.61 -16.00
CA LEU A 13 11.11 -2.56 -14.98
C LEU A 13 11.76 -1.27 -15.50
N THR A 14 11.23 -0.12 -15.07
CA THR A 14 11.90 1.17 -15.29
C THR A 14 13.14 1.29 -14.38
N PRO A 15 14.12 2.15 -14.69
CA PRO A 15 15.25 2.41 -13.81
C PRO A 15 14.81 2.84 -12.40
N ALA A 16 13.78 3.67 -12.29
CA ALA A 16 13.22 4.12 -11.02
C ALA A 16 12.64 2.96 -10.20
N GLN A 17 11.91 2.03 -10.83
CA GLN A 17 11.37 0.84 -10.17
C GLN A 17 12.47 -0.11 -9.70
N ARG A 18 13.54 -0.27 -10.50
CA ARG A 18 14.73 -1.05 -10.09
C ARG A 18 15.41 -0.42 -8.88
N LEU A 19 15.62 0.90 -8.91
CA LEU A 19 16.24 1.63 -7.80
C LEU A 19 15.40 1.50 -6.52
N ARG A 20 14.08 1.72 -6.61
CA ARG A 20 13.16 1.53 -5.48
C ARG A 20 13.25 0.12 -4.91
N ARG A 21 13.22 -0.90 -5.77
CA ARG A 21 13.34 -2.30 -5.36
C ARG A 21 14.67 -2.58 -4.66
N ALA A 22 15.77 -2.07 -5.20
CA ALA A 22 17.09 -2.22 -4.59
C ALA A 22 17.15 -1.50 -3.23
N ALA A 23 16.69 -0.25 -3.15
CA ALA A 23 16.67 0.53 -1.92
C ALA A 23 15.85 -0.17 -0.82
N ASN A 24 14.66 -0.67 -1.15
CA ASN A 24 13.81 -1.40 -0.21
C ASN A 24 14.32 -2.79 0.15
N LEU A 25 15.22 -3.36 -0.65
CA LEU A 25 15.92 -4.59 -0.29
C LEU A 25 17.07 -4.28 0.67
N VAL A 26 17.89 -3.27 0.35
CA VAL A 26 19.03 -2.83 1.15
C VAL A 26 18.59 -2.35 2.53
N ASN A 27 17.49 -1.60 2.64
CA ASN A 27 16.96 -1.14 3.93
C ASN A 27 16.19 -2.24 4.71
N GLY A 28 16.10 -3.47 4.17
CA GLY A 28 15.48 -4.62 4.82
C GLY A 28 13.94 -4.61 4.86
N SER A 29 13.27 -3.54 4.45
CA SER A 29 11.81 -3.44 4.52
C SER A 29 11.11 -4.48 3.64
N THR A 30 11.67 -4.80 2.46
CA THR A 30 11.12 -5.86 1.59
C THR A 30 11.29 -7.24 2.20
N VAL A 31 12.45 -7.50 2.84
CA VAL A 31 12.70 -8.78 3.53
C VAL A 31 11.71 -8.96 4.67
N LEU A 32 11.48 -7.91 5.46
CA LEU A 32 10.44 -7.93 6.50
C LEU A 32 9.05 -8.15 5.90
N GLY A 33 8.74 -7.55 4.74
CA GLY A 33 7.46 -7.69 4.08
C GLY A 33 7.19 -9.12 3.66
N VAL A 34 8.20 -9.79 3.10
CA VAL A 34 8.15 -11.20 2.76
C VAL A 34 8.02 -12.05 4.03
N ALA A 35 8.77 -11.74 5.10
CA ALA A 35 8.68 -12.48 6.36
C ALA A 35 7.26 -12.39 6.96
N VAL A 36 6.64 -11.21 6.98
CA VAL A 36 5.26 -11.01 7.43
C VAL A 36 4.27 -11.76 6.53
N ALA A 37 4.44 -11.67 5.21
CA ALA A 37 3.61 -12.37 4.23
C ALA A 37 3.64 -13.90 4.43
N MET A 38 4.83 -14.46 4.68
CA MET A 38 5.00 -15.89 4.97
C MET A 38 4.41 -16.26 6.34
N ALA A 39 4.66 -15.45 7.38
CA ALA A 39 4.10 -15.68 8.71
C ALA A 39 2.56 -15.65 8.72
N ALA A 40 1.97 -14.77 7.92
CA ALA A 40 0.53 -14.69 7.72
C ALA A 40 -0.03 -15.72 6.73
N ARG A 41 0.81 -16.60 6.17
CA ARG A 41 0.46 -17.63 5.17
C ARG A 41 -0.32 -17.09 3.98
N THR A 42 0.11 -15.92 3.51
CA THR A 42 -0.49 -15.27 2.33
C THR A 42 -0.08 -15.95 1.04
N ASP A 43 -0.89 -15.79 0.00
CA ASP A 43 -0.56 -16.17 -1.36
C ASP A 43 0.36 -15.11 -1.98
N VAL A 44 1.66 -15.42 -2.03
CA VAL A 44 2.71 -14.51 -2.50
C VAL A 44 2.97 -14.72 -3.98
N ARG A 45 2.79 -13.66 -4.78
CA ARG A 45 3.02 -13.66 -6.22
C ARG A 45 3.82 -12.45 -6.66
N SER A 46 4.54 -12.60 -7.77
CA SER A 46 5.16 -11.45 -8.43
C SER A 46 4.08 -10.57 -9.04
N GLY A 47 4.11 -9.28 -8.72
CA GLY A 47 3.20 -8.27 -9.25
C GLY A 47 3.87 -7.40 -10.31
N PRO A 48 3.09 -6.54 -10.98
CA PRO A 48 3.62 -5.62 -11.97
C PRO A 48 4.54 -4.59 -11.29
N ARG A 49 5.38 -3.91 -12.09
CA ARG A 49 6.22 -2.79 -11.63
C ARG A 49 7.19 -3.16 -10.49
N GLY A 50 7.55 -4.44 -10.39
CA GLY A 50 8.50 -4.95 -9.40
C GLY A 50 7.94 -4.98 -7.97
N LEU A 51 6.61 -5.02 -7.85
CA LEU A 51 5.89 -5.26 -6.60
C LEU A 51 5.80 -6.77 -6.32
N VAL A 52 5.64 -7.11 -5.05
CA VAL A 52 5.27 -8.46 -4.61
C VAL A 52 3.88 -8.38 -4.01
N LEU A 53 2.93 -9.13 -4.55
CA LEU A 53 1.55 -9.14 -4.04
C LEU A 53 1.40 -10.31 -3.08
N ALA A 54 0.86 -10.04 -1.89
CA ALA A 54 0.63 -11.01 -0.84
C ALA A 54 -0.86 -10.98 -0.47
N GLY A 55 -1.63 -11.89 -1.06
CA GLY A 55 -3.09 -11.94 -0.88
C GLY A 55 -3.53 -12.85 0.27
N GLY A 56 -4.74 -12.62 0.79
CA GLY A 56 -5.32 -13.47 1.84
C GLY A 56 -4.82 -13.18 3.25
N TYR A 57 -4.33 -11.97 3.51
CA TYR A 57 -3.89 -11.55 4.84
C TYR A 57 -5.02 -11.65 5.87
N SER A 58 -4.83 -12.49 6.90
CA SER A 58 -5.89 -12.87 7.84
C SER A 58 -5.69 -12.31 9.25
N TRP A 59 -4.56 -11.65 9.53
CA TRP A 59 -4.34 -11.08 10.86
C TRP A 59 -5.26 -9.88 11.12
N ARG A 60 -5.58 -9.69 12.40
CA ARG A 60 -6.50 -8.63 12.87
C ARG A 60 -5.95 -7.23 12.64
N LEU A 61 -4.64 -7.06 12.76
CA LEU A 61 -3.94 -5.80 12.53
C LEU A 61 -2.96 -5.97 11.37
N PRO A 62 -2.78 -4.95 10.51
CA PRO A 62 -3.49 -3.66 10.50
C PRO A 62 -4.92 -3.73 9.92
N VAL A 63 -5.84 -2.85 10.34
CA VAL A 63 -7.28 -2.85 9.94
C VAL A 63 -7.50 -2.37 8.48
N ALA A 64 -6.43 -2.07 7.73
CA ALA A 64 -6.50 -1.62 6.33
C ALA A 64 -6.80 -2.77 5.34
N GLY A 65 -7.56 -2.51 4.28
CA GLY A 65 -7.88 -3.52 3.26
C GLY A 65 -6.66 -4.04 2.50
N ALA A 66 -5.71 -3.13 2.24
CA ALA A 66 -4.37 -3.41 1.74
C ALA A 66 -3.37 -2.49 2.44
N PHE A 67 -2.11 -2.89 2.51
CA PHE A 67 -1.01 -2.08 3.01
C PHE A 67 0.31 -2.55 2.42
N THR A 68 1.33 -1.71 2.50
CA THR A 68 2.67 -1.98 1.95
C THR A 68 3.72 -2.12 3.03
N LEU A 69 4.69 -2.99 2.75
CA LEU A 69 5.92 -3.11 3.52
C LEU A 69 7.11 -3.26 2.55
N GLY A 70 7.88 -2.18 2.39
CA GLY A 70 8.91 -2.12 1.36
C GLY A 70 8.29 -2.27 -0.04
N ASN A 71 8.67 -3.33 -0.76
CA ASN A 71 8.08 -3.67 -2.07
C ASN A 71 6.93 -4.70 -2.02
N VAL A 72 6.51 -5.13 -0.83
CA VAL A 72 5.44 -6.13 -0.65
C VAL A 72 4.13 -5.43 -0.37
N VAL A 73 3.10 -5.71 -1.16
CA VAL A 73 1.73 -5.25 -0.96
C VAL A 73 0.92 -6.39 -0.37
N LEU A 74 0.50 -6.26 0.88
CA LEU A 74 -0.33 -7.22 1.58
C LEU A 74 -1.80 -6.81 1.47
N CYS A 75 -2.69 -7.71 1.04
CA CYS A 75 -4.14 -7.49 0.97
C CYS A 75 -4.90 -8.58 1.70
N ARG A 76 -6.04 -8.23 2.30
CA ARG A 76 -7.01 -9.23 2.81
C ARG A 76 -7.70 -10.01 1.68
N CYS A 77 -7.84 -9.38 0.54
CA CYS A 77 -8.36 -9.97 -0.68
C CYS A 77 -7.36 -10.98 -1.30
N PRO A 78 -7.83 -11.92 -2.14
CA PRO A 78 -6.94 -12.74 -2.96
C PRO A 78 -6.03 -11.88 -3.85
N ALA A 79 -4.81 -12.36 -4.10
CA ALA A 79 -3.81 -11.62 -4.89
C ALA A 79 -4.32 -11.27 -6.30
N ASP A 80 -5.14 -12.13 -6.91
CA ASP A 80 -5.74 -11.90 -8.23
C ASP A 80 -6.72 -10.71 -8.23
N LYS A 81 -7.48 -10.53 -7.15
CA LYS A 81 -8.38 -9.37 -6.99
C LYS A 81 -7.60 -8.06 -6.80
N LEU A 82 -6.44 -8.12 -6.16
CA LEU A 82 -5.54 -6.98 -6.02
C LEU A 82 -4.88 -6.65 -7.38
N ALA A 83 -4.44 -7.66 -8.11
CA ALA A 83 -3.84 -7.51 -9.45
C ALA A 83 -4.80 -6.84 -10.44
N ALA A 84 -6.11 -7.12 -10.31
CA ALA A 84 -7.17 -6.51 -11.13
C ALA A 84 -7.49 -5.04 -10.78
N GLN A 85 -6.85 -4.44 -9.77
CA GLN A 85 -7.12 -3.06 -9.32
C GLN A 85 -5.92 -2.14 -9.59
N PRO A 86 -5.74 -1.64 -10.83
CA PRO A 86 -4.58 -0.85 -11.21
C PRO A 86 -4.44 0.47 -10.44
N ALA A 87 -5.56 1.09 -10.08
CA ALA A 87 -5.56 2.32 -9.28
C ALA A 87 -4.98 2.07 -7.87
N LEU A 88 -5.43 1.01 -7.19
CA LEU A 88 -4.92 0.63 -5.88
C LEU A 88 -3.44 0.24 -5.96
N LEU A 89 -3.03 -0.54 -6.97
CA LEU A 89 -1.62 -0.86 -7.14
C LEU A 89 -0.73 0.37 -7.40
N SER A 90 -1.27 1.39 -8.06
CA SER A 90 -0.54 2.66 -8.29
C SER A 90 -0.42 3.48 -7.01
N HIS A 91 -1.42 3.40 -6.12
CA HIS A 91 -1.39 3.97 -4.78
C HIS A 91 -0.34 3.28 -3.91
N GLU A 92 -0.36 1.95 -3.85
CA GLU A 92 0.60 1.16 -3.08
C GLU A 92 2.05 1.30 -3.58
N GLU A 93 2.26 1.42 -4.89
CA GLU A 93 3.60 1.69 -5.45
C GLU A 93 4.22 2.99 -4.92
N LYS A 94 3.39 4.01 -4.67
CA LYS A 94 3.88 5.27 -4.09
C LYS A 94 4.28 5.09 -2.63
N HIS A 95 3.57 4.26 -1.87
CA HIS A 95 4.01 3.87 -0.52
C HIS A 95 5.31 3.07 -0.56
N CYS A 96 5.50 2.16 -1.53
CA CYS A 96 6.80 1.51 -1.72
C CYS A 96 7.92 2.52 -1.97
N SER A 97 7.64 3.59 -2.74
CA SER A 97 8.60 4.66 -2.97
C SER A 97 8.88 5.43 -1.67
N GLN A 98 7.85 5.75 -0.89
CA GLN A 98 7.99 6.41 0.40
C GLN A 98 8.83 5.58 1.39
N TYR A 99 8.65 4.25 1.41
CA TYR A 99 9.54 3.34 2.14
C TYR A 99 11.02 3.51 1.73
N ALA A 100 11.29 3.60 0.43
CA ALA A 100 12.65 3.77 -0.06
C ALA A 100 13.23 5.14 0.37
N TRP A 101 12.44 6.21 0.26
CA TRP A 101 12.82 7.57 0.68
C TRP A 101 13.02 7.71 2.19
N CYS A 102 12.20 7.02 2.99
CA CYS A 102 12.27 7.03 4.45
C CYS A 102 13.23 5.96 5.03
N LEU A 103 14.10 5.37 4.20
CA LEU A 103 15.10 4.37 4.61
C LEU A 103 14.48 3.14 5.29
N GLY A 104 13.30 2.70 4.85
CA GLY A 104 12.66 1.48 5.30
C GLY A 104 11.73 1.72 6.48
N LEU A 105 12.06 1.12 7.63
CA LEU A 105 11.21 1.12 8.83
C LEU A 105 10.84 2.49 9.40
N PRO A 106 11.67 3.55 9.33
CA PRO A 106 11.28 4.89 9.82
C PRO A 106 10.02 5.44 9.16
N PHE A 107 9.63 4.92 7.98
CA PHE A 107 8.35 5.25 7.35
C PHE A 107 7.15 4.95 8.26
N LEU A 108 7.15 3.83 8.98
CA LEU A 108 6.01 3.40 9.81
C LEU A 108 5.64 4.41 10.90
N PRO A 109 6.56 4.84 11.80
CA PRO A 109 6.21 5.84 12.80
C PRO A 109 5.83 7.18 12.17
N LEU A 110 6.50 7.62 11.08
CA LEU A 110 6.14 8.86 10.39
C LEU A 110 4.72 8.80 9.81
N TYR A 111 4.37 7.68 9.19
CA TYR A 111 3.04 7.43 8.65
C TYR A 111 1.99 7.43 9.77
N LEU A 112 2.23 6.72 10.88
CA LEU A 112 1.31 6.66 12.01
C LEU A 112 1.11 8.03 12.66
N LEU A 113 2.17 8.83 12.80
CA LEU A 113 2.07 10.21 13.29
C LEU A 113 1.22 11.06 12.35
N SER A 114 1.44 10.96 11.04
CA SER A 114 0.65 11.71 10.04
C SER A 114 -0.82 11.26 10.01
N ALA A 115 -1.06 9.96 10.12
CA ALA A 115 -2.41 9.39 10.19
C ALA A 115 -3.13 9.79 11.48
N GLY A 116 -2.45 9.75 12.63
CA GLY A 116 -2.98 10.19 13.91
C GLY A 116 -3.32 11.68 13.91
N TRP A 117 -2.42 12.52 13.37
CA TRP A 117 -2.69 13.94 13.17
C TRP A 117 -3.90 14.17 12.25
N SER A 118 -3.99 13.42 11.15
CA SER A 118 -5.14 13.50 10.24
C SER A 118 -6.44 13.11 10.93
N MET A 119 -6.41 12.05 11.75
CA MET A 119 -7.55 11.59 12.52
C MET A 119 -8.03 12.67 13.47
N LEU A 120 -7.12 13.29 14.24
CA LEU A 120 -7.45 14.37 15.17
C LEU A 120 -8.05 15.60 14.46
N ARG A 121 -7.56 15.93 13.25
CA ARG A 121 -7.98 17.14 12.52
C ARG A 121 -9.23 16.95 11.64
N THR A 122 -9.46 15.75 11.12
CA THR A 122 -10.44 15.52 10.05
C THR A 122 -11.38 14.35 10.31
N GLY A 123 -11.19 13.62 11.41
CA GLY A 123 -11.95 12.41 11.74
C GLY A 123 -11.67 11.23 10.80
N ASN A 124 -10.61 11.30 10.00
CA ASN A 124 -10.16 10.19 9.17
C ASN A 124 -8.62 10.20 9.00
N PRO A 125 -7.98 9.04 8.82
CA PRO A 125 -6.52 8.94 8.83
C PRO A 125 -5.84 9.39 7.53
N GLY A 126 -6.59 9.65 6.44
CA GLY A 126 -6.04 9.91 5.11
C GLY A 126 -6.06 11.39 4.68
N THR A 127 -7.17 12.10 4.87
CA THR A 127 -7.42 13.41 4.24
C THR A 127 -6.38 14.48 4.57
N ALA A 128 -5.79 14.47 5.77
CA ALA A 128 -4.72 15.36 6.18
C ALA A 128 -3.36 14.65 6.36
N ASN A 129 -3.25 13.38 6.01
CA ASN A 129 -2.00 12.63 6.01
C ASN A 129 -1.23 12.89 4.71
N ILE A 130 -0.01 13.39 4.82
CA ILE A 130 0.80 13.81 3.67
C ILE A 130 1.15 12.61 2.79
N PHE A 131 1.40 11.45 3.40
CA PHE A 131 1.75 10.22 2.68
C PHE A 131 0.57 9.72 1.86
N GLU A 132 -0.62 9.75 2.43
CA GLU A 132 -1.88 9.37 1.78
C GLU A 132 -2.30 10.32 0.66
N ARG A 133 -2.13 11.63 0.89
CA ARG A 133 -2.35 12.65 -0.14
C ARG A 133 -1.41 12.48 -1.33
N HIS A 134 -0.14 12.18 -1.06
CA HIS A 134 0.85 11.92 -2.10
C HIS A 134 0.55 10.60 -2.84
N ALA A 135 0.14 9.56 -2.10
CA ALA A 135 -0.27 8.27 -2.67
C ALA A 135 -1.53 8.39 -3.54
N GLY A 136 -2.40 9.35 -3.22
CA GLY A 136 -3.62 9.65 -3.96
C GLY A 136 -4.83 9.06 -3.23
N LEU A 137 -5.60 9.95 -2.61
CA LEU A 137 -6.70 9.61 -1.71
C LEU A 137 -7.75 8.71 -2.36
N ALA A 138 -8.24 9.06 -3.55
CA ALA A 138 -9.28 8.30 -4.23
C ALA A 138 -8.88 6.84 -4.50
N ALA A 139 -7.63 6.62 -4.88
CA ALA A 139 -7.10 5.30 -5.17
C ALA A 139 -6.91 4.44 -3.90
N GLY A 140 -6.69 5.08 -2.75
CA GLY A 140 -6.66 4.44 -1.42
C GLY A 140 -8.05 4.34 -0.75
N GLY A 141 -9.12 4.77 -1.41
CA GLY A 141 -10.48 4.75 -0.87
C GLY A 141 -10.82 5.91 0.09
N TYR A 142 -10.00 6.96 0.14
CA TYR A 142 -10.24 8.15 0.96
C TYR A 142 -10.99 9.25 0.20
N PRO A 143 -11.80 10.06 0.91
CA PRO A 143 -12.49 11.19 0.32
C PRO A 143 -11.50 12.29 -0.13
N VAL A 144 -11.69 12.83 -1.33
CA VAL A 144 -10.75 13.77 -1.97
C VAL A 144 -10.89 15.23 -1.47
N ARG A 145 -11.98 15.64 -0.77
CA ARG A 145 -12.21 17.04 -0.30
C ARG A 145 -13.34 17.16 0.76
N PRO A 146 -13.52 18.33 1.44
CA PRO A 146 -13.59 18.41 2.89
C PRO A 146 -14.97 18.09 3.46
N ARG A 147 -15.03 17.31 4.54
CA ARG A 147 -16.16 17.39 5.47
C ARG A 147 -16.05 18.73 6.22
N ARG A 148 -16.62 19.80 5.64
CA ARG A 148 -17.18 20.87 6.47
C ARG A 148 -18.31 20.21 7.26
N ARG A 149 -18.07 19.91 8.53
CA ARG A 149 -19.18 19.74 9.47
C ARG A 149 -19.71 21.16 9.68
N GLY A 150 -20.83 21.50 9.02
CA GLY A 150 -21.60 22.68 9.42
C GLY A 150 -22.00 22.51 10.90
N PRO A 151 -22.16 23.59 11.67
CA PRO A 151 -22.72 23.48 13.00
C PRO A 151 -24.08 22.78 12.87
N SER A 152 -24.25 21.67 13.60
CA SER A 152 -25.55 21.04 13.77
C SER A 152 -26.46 22.11 14.36
N GLU A 153 -27.49 22.51 13.61
CA GLU A 153 -28.69 23.08 14.19
C GLU A 153 -29.17 22.09 15.26
N ALA A 154 -28.90 22.45 16.50
CA ALA A 154 -29.44 21.83 17.70
C ALA A 154 -29.70 22.98 18.69
N GLU A 155 -30.47 23.96 18.22
CA GLU A 155 -31.35 24.74 19.09
C GLU A 155 -32.72 24.08 18.97
N ALA A 156 -33.08 23.38 20.04
CA ALA A 156 -34.44 23.02 20.41
C ALA A 156 -34.77 23.80 21.68
#